data_AF-A0A9D6UT01-F1
#
_entry.id   AF-A0A9D6UT01-F1
#
_cell.length_a   1.000
_cell.length_b   1.000
_cell.length_c   1.000
_cell.angle_alpha   90.00
_cell.angle_beta   90.00
_cell.angle_gamma   90.00
#
_symmetry.space_group_name_H-M   'P 1'
#
loop_
_entity.id
_entity.type
_entity.pdbx_description
1 polymer ?
#
loop_
_entity_poly.entity_id
_entity_poly.type
_entity_poly.pdbx_seq_one_letter_code
_entity_poly.pdbx_strand_id
1 'polypeptide(L)'
;MARGWESKSVEAQIEGASERPAPRNTPFSGEERQKQTRVNNLMLSRTRVLSEMQHCCNVRFRAQLESELVFLETELKKYAN
;
A
#
# COMPACT_ATOMS: atom_id res chain seq x y z
N MET A 1 -6.41 7.99 -23.17
CA MET A 1 -5.38 7.10 -22.58
C MET A 1 -4.52 7.86 -21.56
N ALA A 2 -5.14 8.68 -20.71
CA ALA A 2 -4.47 9.24 -19.54
C ALA A 2 -4.48 8.14 -18.48
N ARG A 3 -3.31 7.53 -18.29
CA ARG A 3 -3.06 6.40 -17.41
C ARG A 3 -3.64 6.71 -16.03
N GLY A 4 -4.52 5.81 -15.60
CA GLY A 4 -5.45 6.00 -14.50
C GLY A 4 -4.75 6.51 -13.25
N TRP A 5 -5.30 7.61 -12.75
CA TRP A 5 -5.34 7.89 -11.33
C TRP A 5 -6.14 6.75 -10.66
N GLU A 6 -5.56 5.57 -10.56
CA GLU A 6 -6.08 4.42 -9.80
C GLU A 6 -5.82 4.64 -8.30
N SER A 7 -6.16 5.82 -7.81
CA SER A 7 -6.38 6.11 -6.39
C SER A 7 -7.81 6.56 -6.16
N LYS A 8 -8.73 6.18 -7.06
CA LYS A 8 -10.16 6.24 -6.82
C LYS A 8 -10.51 5.10 -5.86
N SER A 9 -10.43 5.40 -4.57
CA SER A 9 -11.24 4.79 -3.53
C SER A 9 -11.14 3.27 -3.42
N VAL A 10 -10.12 2.77 -2.71
CA VAL A 10 -10.28 1.50 -1.97
C VAL A 10 -10.75 1.85 -0.55
N GLU A 11 -11.92 2.48 -0.50
CA GLU A 11 -12.71 2.77 0.71
C GLU A 11 -13.99 1.92 0.75
N ALA A 12 -14.05 0.82 0.01
CA ALA A 12 -15.24 -0.03 -0.01
C ALA A 12 -14.92 -1.51 0.18
N GLN A 13 -15.76 -2.13 1.02
CA GLN A 13 -15.90 -3.55 1.33
C GLN A 13 -14.89 -4.06 2.38
N ILE A 14 -15.33 -4.42 3.58
CA ILE A 14 -16.31 -5.47 3.80
C ILE A 14 -17.42 -5.01 4.77
N GLU A 15 -18.55 -4.58 4.21
CA GLU A 15 -19.85 -4.71 4.83
C GLU A 15 -20.26 -6.17 4.65
N GLY A 16 -20.05 -6.99 5.68
CA GLY A 16 -20.22 -8.44 5.59
C GLY A 16 -19.98 -9.15 6.91
N ALA A 17 -20.45 -8.57 8.02
CA ALA A 17 -20.50 -9.26 9.30
C ALA A 17 -21.83 -10.03 9.40
N SER A 18 -22.01 -11.04 8.54
CA SER A 18 -23.09 -12.00 8.68
C SER A 18 -22.74 -13.00 9.78
N GLU A 19 -23.46 -12.87 10.89
CA GLU A 19 -24.05 -13.95 11.69
C GLU A 19 -23.24 -15.25 11.83
N ARG A 20 -22.50 -15.40 12.94
CA ARG A 20 -22.40 -16.66 13.72
C ARG A 20 -21.56 -16.45 15.00
N PRO A 21 -22.02 -16.91 16.17
CA PRO A 21 -21.22 -16.86 17.39
C PRO A 21 -20.30 -18.08 17.44
N ALA A 22 -19.01 -17.89 17.15
CA ALA A 22 -17.96 -18.88 17.40
C ALA A 22 -16.98 -18.32 18.46
N PRO A 23 -16.59 -19.11 19.47
CA PRO A 23 -15.87 -18.60 20.64
C PRO A 23 -14.37 -18.46 20.35
N ARG A 24 -13.79 -17.33 20.80
CA ARG A 24 -12.34 -17.08 20.95
C ARG A 24 -11.50 -17.24 19.68
N ASN A 25 -11.64 -16.29 18.77
CA ASN A 25 -10.46 -15.71 18.12
C ASN A 25 -10.55 -14.21 18.36
N THR A 26 -9.54 -13.65 19.02
CA THR A 26 -9.42 -12.20 19.20
C THR A 26 -9.69 -11.55 17.85
N PRO A 27 -10.72 -10.69 17.73
CA PRO A 27 -10.91 -9.97 16.48
C PRO A 27 -9.60 -9.22 16.25
N PHE A 28 -8.95 -9.44 15.11
CA PHE A 28 -7.88 -8.57 14.65
C PHE A 28 -8.39 -7.14 14.87
N SER A 29 -7.83 -6.45 15.88
CA SER A 29 -8.24 -5.10 16.26
C SER A 29 -8.27 -4.28 14.98
N GLY A 30 -9.25 -3.38 14.81
CA GLY A 30 -9.35 -2.59 13.57
C GLY A 30 -8.03 -1.92 13.17
N GLU A 31 -7.17 -1.66 14.15
CA GLU A 31 -5.79 -1.19 14.01
C GLU A 31 -4.87 -2.15 13.23
N GLU A 32 -4.93 -3.46 13.48
CA GLU A 32 -4.11 -4.46 12.80
C GLU A 32 -4.52 -4.59 11.32
N ARG A 33 -5.83 -4.49 11.04
CA ARG A 33 -6.33 -4.43 9.66
C ARG A 33 -5.86 -3.16 8.95
N GLN A 34 -5.89 -2.02 9.62
CA GLN A 34 -5.38 -0.77 9.06
C GLN A 34 -3.87 -0.82 8.82
N LYS A 35 -3.10 -1.44 9.72
CA LYS A 35 -1.65 -1.68 9.57
C LYS A 35 -1.38 -2.51 8.31
N GLN A 36 -2.10 -3.62 8.12
CA GLN A 36 -1.96 -4.46 6.94
C GLN A 36 -2.34 -3.72 5.65
N THR A 37 -3.46 -2.99 5.63
CA THR A 37 -3.84 -2.17 4.47
C THR A 37 -2.77 -1.15 4.12
N ARG A 38 -2.18 -0.49 5.13
CA ARG A 38 -1.12 0.49 4.92
C ARG A 38 0.14 -0.16 4.34
N VAL A 39 0.56 -1.32 4.87
CA VAL A 39 1.69 -2.09 4.33
C VAL A 39 1.44 -2.47 2.88
N ASN A 40 0.25 -2.99 2.55
CA ASN A 40 -0.12 -3.35 1.18
C ASN A 40 -0.04 -2.16 0.23
N ASN A 41 -0.55 -0.99 0.65
CA ASN A 41 -0.49 0.24 -0.15
C ASN A 41 0.96 0.70 -0.39
N LEU A 42 1.82 0.61 0.63
CA LEU A 42 3.25 0.94 0.49
C LEU A 42 3.97 -0.03 -0.46
N MET A 43 3.66 -1.33 -0.41
CA MET A 43 4.22 -2.34 -1.32
C MET A 43 3.80 -2.11 -2.78
N LEU A 44 2.53 -1.79 -3.01
CA LEU A 44 2.03 -1.43 -4.34
C LEU A 44 2.73 -0.19 -4.89
N SER A 45 2.90 0.84 -4.04
CA SER A 45 3.59 2.07 -4.41
C SER A 45 5.06 1.81 -4.76
N ARG A 46 5.76 0.98 -3.98
CA ARG A 46 7.15 0.58 -4.26
C ARG A 46 7.27 -0.13 -5.61
N THR A 47 6.35 -1.04 -5.90
CA THR A 47 6.34 -1.80 -7.17
C THR A 47 6.11 -0.88 -8.36
N ARG A 48 5.21 0.10 -8.22
CA ARG A 48 4.97 1.13 -9.23
C ARG A 48 6.22 1.97 -9.49
N VAL A 49 6.85 2.50 -8.45
CA VAL A 49 8.07 3.32 -8.57
C VAL A 49 9.19 2.54 -9.27
N LEU A 50 9.39 1.27 -8.92
CA LEU A 50 10.36 0.40 -9.59
C LEU A 50 10.06 0.21 -11.09
N SER A 51 8.78 0.02 -11.45
CA SER A 51 8.35 -0.07 -12.85
C SER A 51 8.56 1.26 -13.59
N GLU A 52 8.22 2.38 -12.97
CA GLU A 52 8.45 3.72 -13.53
C GLU A 52 9.95 3.99 -13.73
N MET A 53 10.81 3.57 -12.80
CA MET A 53 12.27 3.67 -12.93
C MET A 53 12.83 2.85 -14.09
N GLN A 54 12.25 1.68 -14.40
CA GLN A 54 12.67 0.85 -15.53
C GLN A 54 12.35 1.51 -16.88
N HIS A 55 11.23 2.24 -16.96
CA HIS A 55 10.80 2.93 -18.18
C HIS A 55 11.27 4.39 -18.28
N CYS A 56 11.78 4.96 -17.18
CA CYS A 56 12.21 6.35 -17.13
C CYS A 56 13.61 6.54 -17.73
N CYS A 57 13.68 7.27 -18.84
CA CYS A 57 14.95 7.71 -19.44
C CYS A 57 15.44 9.09 -18.92
N ASN A 58 14.62 9.80 -18.14
CA ASN A 58 14.94 11.15 -17.66
C ASN A 58 15.68 11.08 -16.32
N VAL A 59 16.95 11.49 -16.31
CA VAL A 59 17.83 11.45 -15.13
C VAL A 59 17.27 12.24 -13.94
N ARG A 60 16.64 13.40 -14.17
CA ARG A 60 16.07 14.21 -13.08
C ARG A 60 14.86 13.53 -12.46
N PHE A 61 14.01 12.91 -13.28
CA PHE A 61 12.84 12.18 -12.80
C PHE A 61 13.25 10.89 -12.09
N ARG A 62 14.29 10.21 -12.57
CA ARG A 62 14.87 9.05 -11.91
C ARG A 62 15.38 9.37 -10.50
N ALA A 63 16.08 10.49 -10.31
CA ALA A 63 16.55 10.91 -8.98
C ALA A 63 15.39 11.17 -8.00
N GLN A 64 14.25 11.66 -8.50
CA GLN A 64 13.03 11.80 -7.71
C GLN A 64 12.42 10.43 -7.36
N LEU A 65 12.32 9.51 -8.32
CA LEU A 65 11.81 8.16 -8.06
C LEU A 65 12.70 7.39 -7.06
N GLU A 66 14.01 7.61 -7.09
CA GLU A 66 14.95 7.03 -6.12
C GLU A 66 14.70 7.56 -4.71
N SER A 67 14.45 8.85 -4.52
CA SER A 67 14.14 9.42 -3.21
C SER A 67 12.77 8.96 -2.69
N GLU A 68 11.78 8.85 -3.58
CA GLU A 68 10.46 8.27 -3.26
C GLU A 68 10.59 6.80 -2.84
N LEU A 69 11.41 6.01 -3.52
CA LEU A 69 11.65 4.61 -3.17
C LEU A 69 12.28 4.46 -1.78
N VAL A 70 13.29 5.27 -1.45
CA VAL A 70 13.93 5.27 -0.12
C VAL A 70 12.91 5.61 0.96
N PHE A 71 12.03 6.58 0.71
CA PHE A 71 10.96 6.94 1.64
C PHE A 71 10.00 5.76 1.87
N LEU A 72 9.52 5.13 0.79
CA LEU A 72 8.60 3.99 0.86
C LEU A 72 9.20 2.79 1.61
N GLU A 73 10.48 2.48 1.37
CA GLU A 73 11.18 1.41 2.08
C GLU A 73 11.38 1.72 3.56
N THR A 74 11.61 2.99 3.90
CA THR A 74 11.72 3.45 5.29
C THR A 74 10.39 3.30 6.02
N GLU A 75 9.28 3.69 5.39
CA GLU A 75 7.94 3.48 5.94
C GLU A 75 7.62 2.00 6.10
N LEU A 76 7.91 1.17 5.09
CA LEU A 76 7.71 -0.29 5.19
C LEU A 76 8.44 -0.91 6.37
N LYS A 77 9.70 -0.50 6.63
CA LYS A 77 10.46 -0.95 7.80
C LYS A 77 9.79 -0.56 9.13
N LYS A 78 9.15 0.62 9.20
CA LYS A 78 8.43 1.05 10.41
C LYS A 78 7.20 0.18 10.69
N TYR A 79 6.50 -0.29 9.66
CA TYR A 79 5.34 -1.17 9.83
C TYR A 79 5.70 -2.66 9.88
N ALA A 80 6.91 -3.06 9.48
CA ALA A 80 7.38 -4.43 9.60
C ALA A 80 7.84 -4.82 11.02
N ASN A 81 8.21 -3.82 11.84
CA ASN A 81 8.41 -3.96 13.30
C ASN A 81 7.10 -3.80 14.08
#